data_AF-A0AAU9WN65-F1
#
_entry.id   AF-A0AAU9WN65-F1
#
_cell.length_a   1.000
_cell.length_b   1.000
_cell.length_c   1.000
_cell.angle_alpha   90.00
_cell.angle_beta   90.00
_cell.angle_gamma   90.00
#
_symmetry.space_group_name_H-M   'P 1'
#
loop_
_entity.id
_entity.type
_entity.pdbx_description
1 polymer ?
#
loop_
_entity_poly.entity_id
_entity_poly.type
_entity_poly.pdbx_seq_one_letter_code
_entity_poly.pdbx_strand_id
1 'polypeptide(L)'
;MEWHNIIIAAVFQLMFATLVILTTALESNANKPDLHPLISLARKDNTTVKFIRVAWISNPPYTYLPSNDSTINEVFHGLIQDTLMRYIMVECGVLYAHPVIYHFKMFQVHREETLIDMMRKNEVDLACPVLEQQHSRKYGEFLFFKVSDYPGTDFIRDDFETNAFAVVVQSIQKSWPLLAITLNLTAIAGIIMWILDTYWNKDEFPRKFIQGSWQGFWWSFVSVTTVGYGDKVPKSIPARLFSTLWILIGMIFMTIFSAHITSSLTALSLDLEPTSLAGVKVAVLGNGTEYQHALEQNAHPKVYEKIDEIIKAVKTKEVEGIFLDRYSASYHHSRGELESLISLKSLDLSREIGVLFSEDNRELARCLEFYRPNIMMLTQTVTSSYKLMEQKRTRKVNLFDTSSSFLSVFMYITLGILTGLLMTGTLWQILRNNCKTEINKNIISVEPVKEWKLRRSEAIQEDLETAKRMLSQIQKHFEKLEAEVLRI
;
A
#
# COMPACT_ATOMS: atom_id res chain seq x y z
N MET A 1 11.20 44.75 -25.06
CA MET A 1 10.20 43.87 -24.41
C MET A 1 9.05 44.64 -23.75
N GLU A 2 9.10 45.97 -23.62
CA GLU A 2 8.03 46.75 -22.95
C GLU A 2 6.89 47.23 -23.89
N TRP A 3 7.16 47.48 -25.17
CA TRP A 3 6.12 47.98 -26.11
C TRP A 3 5.02 46.97 -26.44
N HIS A 4 5.31 45.67 -26.34
CA HIS A 4 4.32 44.62 -26.63
C HIS A 4 3.27 44.50 -25.53
N ASN A 5 3.65 44.73 -24.27
CA ASN A 5 2.72 44.65 -23.13
C ASN A 5 1.77 45.86 -23.08
N ILE A 6 2.19 47.02 -23.55
CA ILE A 6 1.35 48.23 -23.63
C ILE A 6 0.26 48.06 -24.70
N ILE A 7 0.59 47.46 -25.84
CA ILE A 7 -0.39 47.18 -26.92
C ILE A 7 -1.40 46.12 -26.46
N ILE A 8 -0.95 45.08 -25.76
CA ILE A 8 -1.85 44.03 -25.24
C ILE A 8 -2.78 44.60 -24.15
N ALA A 9 -2.30 45.49 -23.29
CA ALA A 9 -3.13 46.15 -22.28
C ALA A 9 -4.17 47.10 -22.91
N ALA A 10 -3.80 47.84 -23.96
CA ALA A 10 -4.72 48.73 -24.68
C ALA A 10 -5.83 47.95 -25.42
N VAL A 11 -5.48 46.80 -26.01
CA VAL A 11 -6.44 45.89 -26.66
C VAL A 11 -7.39 45.26 -25.62
N PHE A 12 -6.89 44.92 -24.43
CA PHE A 12 -7.72 44.41 -23.34
C PHE A 12 -8.71 45.45 -22.79
N GLN A 13 -8.29 46.73 -22.70
CA GLN A 13 -9.19 47.81 -22.27
C GLN A 13 -10.24 48.16 -23.33
N LEU A 14 -9.90 48.10 -24.62
CA LEU A 14 -10.86 48.29 -25.71
C LEU A 14 -11.89 47.16 -25.81
N MET A 15 -11.50 45.91 -25.52
CA MET A 15 -12.46 44.80 -25.41
C MET A 15 -13.36 44.88 -24.18
N PHE A 16 -12.86 45.39 -23.04
CA PHE A 16 -13.69 45.58 -21.85
C PHE A 16 -14.69 46.73 -22.03
N ALA A 17 -14.32 47.80 -22.74
CA ALA A 17 -15.22 48.91 -23.03
C ALA A 17 -16.39 48.51 -23.95
N THR A 18 -16.16 47.62 -24.91
CA THR A 18 -17.25 47.10 -25.77
C THR A 18 -18.15 46.10 -25.06
N LEU A 19 -17.63 45.33 -24.09
CA LEU A 19 -18.41 44.42 -23.25
C LEU A 19 -19.29 45.15 -22.22
N VAL A 20 -18.83 46.30 -21.70
CA VAL A 20 -19.60 47.16 -20.79
C VAL A 20 -20.73 47.89 -21.51
N ILE A 21 -20.51 48.33 -22.77
CA ILE A 21 -21.59 48.97 -23.55
C ILE A 21 -22.67 47.94 -23.95
N LEU A 22 -22.29 46.69 -24.24
CA LEU A 22 -23.25 45.62 -24.56
C LEU A 22 -24.08 45.18 -23.34
N THR A 23 -23.53 45.27 -22.13
CA THR A 23 -24.26 44.99 -20.88
C THR A 23 -25.20 46.13 -20.49
N THR A 24 -24.81 47.39 -20.66
CA THR A 24 -25.71 48.53 -20.41
C THR A 24 -26.85 48.68 -21.43
N ALA A 25 -26.69 48.15 -22.66
CA ALA A 25 -27.74 48.17 -23.68
C ALA A 25 -28.77 47.05 -23.52
N LEU A 26 -28.43 45.95 -22.82
CA LEU A 26 -29.36 44.86 -22.49
C LEU A 26 -30.18 45.12 -21.23
N GLU A 27 -29.81 46.12 -20.41
CA GLU A 27 -30.51 46.50 -19.18
C GLU A 27 -31.64 47.52 -19.38
N SER A 28 -31.85 48.02 -20.61
CA SER A 28 -32.92 48.98 -20.92
C SER A 28 -34.23 48.33 -21.41
N ASN A 29 -34.34 46.99 -21.48
CA ASN A 29 -35.57 46.35 -21.98
C ASN A 29 -35.99 45.09 -21.23
N ALA A 30 -35.78 45.05 -19.91
CA ALA A 30 -36.37 44.06 -19.03
C ALA A 30 -37.23 44.76 -17.98
N ASN A 31 -38.46 45.11 -18.37
CA ASN A 31 -39.53 45.35 -17.41
C ASN A 31 -39.59 44.15 -16.45
N LYS A 32 -39.53 44.44 -15.15
CA LYS A 32 -39.91 43.52 -14.06
C LYS A 32 -41.18 42.74 -14.45
N PRO A 33 -41.17 41.41 -14.43
CA PRO A 33 -42.34 40.70 -13.95
C PRO A 33 -42.27 40.76 -12.43
N ASP A 34 -43.16 41.53 -11.83
CA ASP A 34 -43.38 41.45 -10.38
C ASP A 34 -43.59 39.98 -9.99
N LEU A 35 -42.86 39.58 -8.95
CA LEU A 35 -43.04 38.37 -8.15
C LEU A 35 -44.37 38.49 -7.37
N HIS A 36 -45.48 38.54 -8.10
CA HIS A 36 -46.89 38.37 -7.74
C HIS A 36 -47.68 38.82 -8.98
N PRO A 37 -47.94 37.91 -9.94
CA PRO A 37 -49.17 37.13 -9.85
C PRO A 37 -49.08 35.77 -10.58
N LEU A 38 -48.38 34.79 -10.00
CA LEU A 38 -48.62 33.38 -10.37
C LEU A 38 -49.71 32.72 -9.50
N ILE A 39 -50.30 33.48 -8.57
CA ILE A 39 -51.49 33.07 -7.80
C ILE A 39 -52.80 33.49 -8.51
N SER A 40 -52.78 34.31 -9.56
CA SER A 40 -54.02 34.85 -10.16
C SER A 40 -54.50 34.18 -11.45
N LEU A 41 -53.93 33.05 -11.88
CA LEU A 41 -54.47 32.27 -13.01
C LEU A 41 -55.22 30.98 -12.60
N ALA A 42 -55.38 30.73 -11.30
CA ALA A 42 -56.25 29.67 -10.81
C ALA A 42 -57.57 30.25 -10.24
N ARG A 43 -58.36 30.93 -11.09
CA ARG A 43 -59.81 30.96 -10.87
C ARG A 43 -60.46 29.87 -11.72
N LYS A 44 -60.31 28.64 -11.24
CA LYS A 44 -61.22 27.52 -11.49
C LYS A 44 -61.30 26.76 -10.17
N ASP A 45 -62.49 26.68 -9.62
CA ASP A 45 -62.86 26.23 -8.27
C ASP A 45 -62.54 24.75 -7.94
N ASN A 46 -61.36 24.24 -8.30
CA ASN A 46 -61.02 22.81 -8.15
C ASN A 46 -59.54 22.54 -7.80
N THR A 47 -58.88 23.42 -7.05
CA THR A 47 -57.57 23.14 -6.44
C THR A 47 -57.75 22.19 -5.25
N THR A 48 -57.09 21.03 -5.29
CA THR A 48 -57.13 20.06 -4.18
C THR A 48 -55.83 20.16 -3.37
N VAL A 49 -55.95 20.19 -2.04
CA VAL A 49 -54.79 20.21 -1.14
C VAL A 49 -54.61 18.81 -0.58
N LYS A 50 -53.43 18.20 -0.78
CA LYS A 50 -53.11 16.85 -0.29
C LYS A 50 -51.91 16.91 0.66
N PHE A 51 -52.08 16.36 1.86
CA PHE A 51 -50.98 16.18 2.81
C PHE A 51 -50.29 14.85 2.53
N ILE A 52 -48.97 14.88 2.41
CA ILE A 52 -48.12 13.71 2.23
C ILE A 52 -47.28 13.55 3.49
N ARG A 53 -47.47 12.44 4.19
CA ARG A 53 -46.76 12.08 5.41
C ARG A 53 -45.49 11.31 5.05
N VAL A 54 -44.33 11.79 5.46
CA VAL A 54 -43.03 11.22 5.09
C VAL A 54 -42.33 10.75 6.36
N ALA A 55 -42.08 9.45 6.48
CA ALA A 55 -41.15 8.92 7.47
C ALA A 55 -39.72 8.98 6.91
N TRP A 56 -38.77 9.49 7.69
CA TRP A 56 -37.38 9.56 7.25
C TRP A 56 -36.37 9.22 8.34
N ILE A 57 -35.22 8.69 7.94
CA ILE A 57 -34.07 8.38 8.82
C ILE A 57 -32.94 9.34 8.52
N SER A 58 -32.22 9.79 9.54
CA SER A 58 -31.03 10.62 9.36
C SER A 58 -29.86 9.78 8.84
N ASN A 59 -29.50 9.97 7.57
CA ASN A 59 -28.37 9.35 6.91
C ASN A 59 -27.71 10.36 5.93
N PRO A 60 -26.79 11.21 6.41
CA PRO A 60 -26.13 12.20 5.57
C PRO A 60 -25.23 11.52 4.51
N PRO A 61 -25.19 12.00 3.26
CA PRO A 61 -25.80 13.22 2.76
C PRO A 61 -27.19 13.01 2.11
N TYR A 62 -27.79 11.83 2.23
CA TYR A 62 -29.08 11.51 1.61
C TYR A 62 -30.23 12.27 2.25
N THR A 63 -30.26 12.27 3.58
CA THR A 63 -31.26 12.88 4.43
C THR A 63 -30.63 13.27 5.77
N TYR A 64 -30.69 14.53 6.15
CA TYR A 64 -30.14 15.01 7.42
C TYR A 64 -30.82 16.32 7.85
N LEU A 65 -30.76 16.62 9.15
CA LEU A 65 -31.24 17.90 9.65
C LEU A 65 -30.10 18.95 9.54
N PRO A 66 -30.36 20.16 9.01
CA PRO A 66 -29.36 21.24 9.02
C PRO A 66 -29.09 21.67 10.46
N SER A 67 -27.82 21.90 10.77
CA SER A 67 -27.36 22.21 12.13
C SER A 67 -27.79 23.60 12.65
N ASN A 68 -28.30 24.49 11.78
CA ASN A 68 -28.39 25.92 12.07
C ASN A 68 -29.79 26.52 12.17
N ASP A 69 -30.89 25.76 12.06
CA ASP A 69 -32.23 26.35 12.11
C ASP A 69 -33.21 25.48 12.89
N SER A 70 -33.28 25.71 14.20
CA SER A 70 -34.16 24.97 15.12
C SER A 70 -35.61 25.46 15.10
N THR A 71 -36.02 26.33 14.17
CA THR A 71 -37.30 27.06 14.33
C THR A 71 -38.21 27.19 13.12
N ILE A 72 -37.94 26.61 11.94
CA ILE A 72 -38.89 26.72 10.81
C ILE A 72 -39.02 25.40 10.06
N ASN A 73 -39.97 24.56 10.52
CA ASN A 73 -40.41 23.29 9.95
C ASN A 73 -39.32 22.20 9.89
N GLU A 74 -39.58 21.05 10.50
CA GLU A 74 -38.72 19.85 10.56
C GLU A 74 -38.52 19.18 9.17
N VAL A 75 -38.01 19.93 8.21
CA VAL A 75 -37.77 19.46 6.85
C VAL A 75 -36.32 18.98 6.77
N PHE A 76 -36.12 17.72 6.41
CA PHE A 76 -34.78 17.20 6.18
C PHE A 76 -34.20 17.76 4.89
N HIS A 77 -32.89 17.96 4.89
CA HIS A 77 -32.10 18.31 3.71
C HIS A 77 -31.31 17.11 3.17
N GLY A 78 -30.84 17.22 1.94
CA GLY A 78 -29.98 16.23 1.31
C GLY A 78 -30.47 15.76 -0.04
N LEU A 79 -29.80 14.75 -0.58
CA LEU A 79 -29.98 14.28 -1.95
C LEU A 79 -31.45 14.04 -2.31
N ILE A 80 -32.22 13.38 -1.43
CA ILE A 80 -33.62 13.04 -1.73
C ILE A 80 -34.51 14.28 -1.75
N GLN A 81 -34.27 15.24 -0.85
CA GLN A 81 -35.06 16.47 -0.83
C GLN A 81 -34.79 17.29 -2.11
N ASP A 82 -33.51 17.48 -2.43
CA ASP A 82 -33.07 18.34 -3.54
C ASP A 82 -33.44 17.77 -4.91
N THR A 83 -33.44 16.44 -5.04
CA THR A 83 -33.67 15.77 -6.33
C THR A 83 -35.12 15.33 -6.54
N LEU A 84 -35.83 14.90 -5.51
CA LEU A 84 -37.15 14.26 -5.64
C LEU A 84 -38.30 15.16 -5.19
N MET A 85 -38.18 15.78 -4.01
CA MET A 85 -39.30 16.53 -3.42
C MET A 85 -39.68 17.75 -4.25
N ARG A 86 -38.69 18.38 -4.91
CA ARG A 86 -38.93 19.47 -5.87
C ARG A 86 -39.87 19.06 -7.01
N TYR A 87 -39.71 17.85 -7.56
CA TYR A 87 -40.57 17.35 -8.64
C TYR A 87 -41.98 17.03 -8.14
N ILE A 88 -42.11 16.52 -6.92
CA ILE A 88 -43.43 16.27 -6.32
C ILE A 88 -44.23 17.57 -6.20
N MET A 89 -43.61 18.65 -5.71
CA MET A 89 -44.31 19.92 -5.47
C MET A 89 -44.66 20.65 -6.76
N VAL A 90 -43.72 20.74 -7.70
CA VAL A 90 -43.87 21.62 -8.88
C VAL A 90 -44.49 20.85 -10.03
N GLU A 91 -43.82 19.78 -10.48
CA GLU A 91 -44.18 19.06 -11.69
C GLU A 91 -45.42 18.19 -11.49
N CYS A 92 -45.42 17.36 -10.44
CA CYS A 92 -46.53 16.45 -10.16
C CYS A 92 -47.75 17.13 -9.50
N GLY A 93 -47.59 18.34 -8.98
CA GLY A 93 -48.67 19.08 -8.32
C GLY A 93 -49.37 20.08 -9.23
N VAL A 94 -48.60 20.91 -9.95
CA VAL A 94 -49.13 22.14 -10.57
C VAL A 94 -49.50 21.97 -12.04
N LEU A 95 -48.85 21.06 -12.76
CA LEU A 95 -48.98 20.92 -14.23
C LEU A 95 -50.14 20.01 -14.70
N TYR A 96 -50.93 19.45 -13.77
CA TYR A 96 -52.10 18.64 -14.12
C TYR A 96 -53.36 19.48 -14.39
N ALA A 97 -54.30 18.91 -15.15
CA ALA A 97 -55.60 19.52 -15.46
C ALA A 97 -56.42 19.91 -14.20
N HIS A 98 -56.12 19.27 -13.06
CA HIS A 98 -56.57 19.66 -11.73
C HIS A 98 -55.34 19.87 -10.83
N PRO A 99 -54.96 21.12 -10.52
CA PRO A 99 -53.79 21.39 -9.70
C PRO A 99 -53.97 20.83 -8.28
N VAL A 100 -53.00 20.03 -7.86
CA VAL A 100 -52.89 19.44 -6.52
C VAL A 100 -51.75 20.12 -5.80
N ILE A 101 -52.01 20.73 -4.64
CA ILE A 101 -50.96 21.32 -3.81
C ILE A 101 -50.55 20.28 -2.77
N TYR A 102 -49.32 19.79 -2.85
CA TYR A 102 -48.75 18.84 -1.90
C TYR A 102 -48.10 19.56 -0.71
N HIS A 103 -48.53 19.24 0.50
CA HIS A 103 -47.86 19.65 1.74
C HIS A 103 -47.26 18.46 2.46
N PHE A 104 -45.99 18.56 2.86
CA PHE A 104 -45.31 17.47 3.55
C PHE A 104 -45.44 17.59 5.07
N LYS A 105 -45.73 16.47 5.72
CA LYS A 105 -45.58 16.26 7.16
C LYS A 105 -44.45 15.27 7.37
N MET A 106 -43.35 15.72 7.95
CA MET A 106 -42.16 14.90 8.14
C MET A 106 -42.20 14.22 9.52
N PHE A 107 -41.79 12.96 9.58
CA PHE A 107 -41.68 12.18 10.81
C PHE A 107 -40.28 11.56 10.85
N GLN A 108 -39.41 12.06 11.73
CA GLN A 108 -38.09 11.49 11.89
C GLN A 108 -38.16 10.18 12.68
N VAL A 109 -37.45 9.17 12.19
CA VAL A 109 -37.36 7.84 12.80
C VAL A 109 -35.87 7.45 12.91
N HIS A 110 -35.52 6.63 13.90
CA HIS A 110 -34.13 6.19 14.11
C HIS A 110 -33.81 4.82 13.51
N ARG A 111 -34.82 3.98 13.26
CA ARG A 111 -34.66 2.60 12.80
C ARG A 111 -35.50 2.34 11.56
N GLU A 112 -34.91 1.62 10.60
CA GLU A 112 -35.58 1.22 9.36
C GLU A 112 -36.83 0.36 9.63
N GLU A 113 -36.76 -0.55 10.60
CA GLU A 113 -37.88 -1.41 10.98
C GLU A 113 -39.13 -0.61 11.38
N THR A 114 -38.93 0.44 12.19
CA THR A 114 -40.02 1.33 12.63
C THR A 114 -40.57 2.15 11.46
N LEU A 115 -39.68 2.62 10.56
CA LEU A 115 -40.08 3.36 9.36
C LEU A 115 -40.96 2.50 8.44
N ILE A 116 -40.63 1.22 8.26
CA ILE A 116 -41.42 0.28 7.46
C ILE A 116 -42.71 -0.13 8.17
N ASP A 117 -42.71 -0.30 9.50
CA ASP A 117 -43.91 -0.61 10.27
C ASP A 117 -44.95 0.52 10.17
N MET A 118 -44.52 1.79 10.24
CA MET A 118 -45.41 2.95 10.02
C MET A 118 -46.01 2.96 8.60
N MET A 119 -45.24 2.55 7.58
CA MET A 119 -45.76 2.38 6.22
C MET A 119 -46.80 1.26 6.12
N ARG A 120 -46.54 0.10 6.75
CA ARG A 120 -47.50 -1.04 6.77
C ARG A 120 -48.80 -0.70 7.48
N LYS A 121 -48.74 0.14 8.52
CA LYS A 121 -49.91 0.68 9.25
C LYS A 121 -50.60 1.82 8.50
N ASN A 122 -50.09 2.22 7.32
CA ASN A 122 -50.56 3.35 6.53
C ASN A 122 -50.58 4.70 7.31
N GLU A 123 -49.71 4.81 8.31
CA GLU A 123 -49.51 6.03 9.10
C GLU A 123 -48.72 7.08 8.30
N VAL A 124 -47.91 6.63 7.35
CA VAL A 124 -47.12 7.47 6.45
C VAL A 124 -47.31 7.05 4.99
N ASP A 125 -47.10 8.00 4.10
CA ASP A 125 -47.31 7.88 2.66
C ASP A 125 -46.00 7.60 1.89
N LEU A 126 -44.87 8.05 2.45
CA LEU A 126 -43.52 7.93 1.90
C LEU A 126 -42.52 7.51 2.98
N ALA A 127 -41.51 6.73 2.57
CA ALA A 127 -40.43 6.26 3.44
C ALA A 127 -39.06 6.42 2.76
N CYS A 128 -38.10 7.13 3.40
CA CYS A 128 -36.77 7.38 2.83
C CYS A 128 -35.64 7.63 3.86
N PRO A 129 -34.36 7.49 3.49
CA PRO A 129 -33.86 6.72 2.36
C PRO A 129 -34.00 5.22 2.66
N VAL A 130 -34.34 4.44 1.64
CA VAL A 130 -34.34 2.98 1.73
C VAL A 130 -33.32 2.42 0.74
N LEU A 131 -32.47 1.52 1.21
CA LEU A 131 -31.44 0.87 0.40
C LEU A 131 -31.87 -0.56 0.09
N GLU A 132 -32.20 -0.83 -1.17
CA GLU A 132 -32.65 -2.14 -1.64
C GLU A 132 -31.62 -2.84 -2.52
N GLN A 133 -31.71 -4.17 -2.62
CA GLN A 133 -30.95 -4.93 -3.61
C GLN A 133 -31.67 -4.89 -4.96
N GLN A 134 -30.90 -4.76 -6.05
CA GLN A 134 -31.45 -4.63 -7.40
C GLN A 134 -32.31 -5.83 -7.85
N HIS A 135 -31.95 -7.05 -7.44
CA HIS A 135 -32.57 -8.30 -7.92
C HIS A 135 -33.42 -9.04 -6.86
N SER A 136 -33.37 -8.62 -5.59
CA SER A 136 -34.11 -9.24 -4.49
C SER A 136 -34.60 -8.16 -3.54
N ARG A 137 -35.74 -7.55 -3.89
CA ARG A 137 -36.32 -6.46 -3.10
C ARG A 137 -36.84 -6.99 -1.78
N LYS A 138 -36.43 -6.35 -0.68
CA LYS A 138 -36.82 -6.73 0.69
C LYS A 138 -38.24 -6.29 0.99
N TYR A 139 -38.65 -5.16 0.43
CA TYR A 139 -39.94 -4.51 0.63
C TYR A 139 -40.78 -4.51 -0.65
N GLY A 140 -40.86 -5.69 -1.30
CA GLY A 140 -41.58 -5.87 -2.56
C GLY A 140 -43.09 -5.60 -2.48
N GLU A 141 -43.65 -5.49 -1.27
CA GLU A 141 -45.04 -5.09 -1.04
C GLU A 141 -45.30 -3.60 -1.35
N PHE A 142 -44.25 -2.76 -1.34
CA PHE A 142 -44.35 -1.32 -1.61
C PHE A 142 -43.79 -0.95 -2.98
N LEU A 143 -44.26 0.17 -3.53
CA LEU A 143 -43.71 0.69 -4.76
C LEU A 143 -42.41 1.45 -4.46
N PHE A 144 -41.28 0.94 -4.96
CA PHE A 144 -39.97 1.53 -4.79
C PHE A 144 -39.58 2.40 -6.01
N PHE A 145 -39.29 3.67 -5.74
CA PHE A 145 -38.71 4.59 -6.72
C PHE A 145 -37.22 4.75 -6.47
N LYS A 146 -36.40 4.23 -7.38
CA LYS A 146 -34.95 4.42 -7.39
C LYS A 146 -34.60 5.88 -7.66
N VAL A 147 -33.82 6.49 -6.76
CA VAL A 147 -33.26 7.85 -6.88
C VAL A 147 -31.83 7.80 -7.41
N SER A 148 -30.99 6.91 -6.88
CA SER A 148 -29.58 6.77 -7.26
C SER A 148 -29.08 5.34 -7.05
N ASP A 149 -27.94 5.01 -7.66
CA ASP A 149 -27.18 3.81 -7.35
C ASP A 149 -26.32 4.04 -6.10
N TYR A 150 -26.19 3.01 -5.26
CA TYR A 150 -25.27 3.06 -4.13
C TYR A 150 -23.83 3.16 -4.65
N PRO A 151 -23.05 4.16 -4.20
CA PRO A 151 -21.73 4.40 -4.77
C PRO A 151 -20.69 3.38 -4.32
N GLY A 152 -21.03 2.48 -3.40
CA GLY A 152 -20.11 1.53 -2.78
C GLY A 152 -19.67 1.99 -1.39
N THR A 153 -18.89 1.12 -0.73
CA THR A 153 -18.38 1.35 0.63
C THR A 153 -16.88 1.51 0.57
N ASP A 154 -16.36 2.51 1.26
CA ASP A 154 -14.94 2.72 1.43
C ASP A 154 -14.48 2.18 2.79
N PHE A 155 -13.33 1.49 2.77
CA PHE A 155 -12.58 1.12 3.95
C PHE A 155 -11.61 2.25 4.30
N ILE A 156 -11.94 2.95 5.38
CA ILE A 156 -11.24 4.15 5.83
C ILE A 156 -10.44 3.83 7.09
N ARG A 157 -9.17 4.23 7.15
CA ARG A 157 -8.28 3.96 8.29
C ARG A 157 -7.44 5.19 8.61
N ASP A 158 -6.98 5.27 9.85
CA ASP A 158 -5.98 6.26 10.26
C ASP A 158 -4.66 6.05 9.49
N ASP A 159 -4.14 7.13 8.90
CA ASP A 159 -2.83 7.13 8.25
C ASP A 159 -1.74 7.05 9.32
N PHE A 160 -1.52 5.85 9.85
CA PHE A 160 -0.41 5.65 10.77
C PHE A 160 0.88 5.92 10.01
N GLU A 161 1.67 6.88 10.49
CA GLU A 161 3.10 6.94 10.19
C GLU A 161 3.71 5.57 10.52
N THR A 162 3.80 4.73 9.51
CA THR A 162 4.46 3.44 9.62
C THR A 162 5.91 3.76 9.93
N ASN A 163 6.39 3.30 11.10
CA ASN A 163 7.79 3.49 11.49
C ASN A 163 8.67 3.11 10.30
N ALA A 164 9.35 4.09 9.69
CA ALA A 164 10.11 3.88 8.46
C ALA A 164 11.11 2.72 8.59
N PHE A 165 11.62 2.50 9.80
CA PHE A 165 12.47 1.37 10.13
C PHE A 165 11.76 0.00 10.01
N ALA A 166 10.53 -0.13 10.51
CA ALA A 166 9.77 -1.38 10.41
C ALA A 166 9.45 -1.74 8.95
N VAL A 167 9.15 -0.72 8.14
CA VAL A 167 8.94 -0.83 6.69
C VAL A 167 10.19 -1.36 5.97
N VAL A 168 11.36 -0.82 6.30
CA VAL A 168 12.65 -1.28 5.75
C VAL A 168 12.93 -2.72 6.17
N VAL A 169 12.78 -3.06 7.45
CA VAL A 169 13.02 -4.42 7.95
C VAL A 169 12.08 -5.43 7.29
N GLN A 170 10.80 -5.12 7.15
CA GLN A 170 9.83 -5.99 6.49
C GLN A 170 10.17 -6.19 5.00
N SER A 171 10.67 -5.15 4.33
CA SER A 171 11.08 -5.21 2.93
C SER A 171 12.32 -6.09 2.73
N ILE A 172 13.30 -5.99 3.64
CA ILE A 172 14.49 -6.85 3.66
C ILE A 172 14.08 -8.30 3.94
N GLN A 173 13.18 -8.51 4.92
CA GLN A 173 12.72 -9.85 5.29
C GLN A 173 12.01 -10.55 4.12
N LYS A 174 11.17 -9.84 3.35
CA LYS A 174 10.53 -10.40 2.14
C LYS A 174 11.55 -10.72 1.03
N SER A 175 12.68 -10.04 1.02
CA SER A 175 13.74 -10.18 0.00
C SER A 175 14.80 -11.25 0.33
N TRP A 176 14.62 -12.02 1.41
CA TRP A 176 15.58 -13.04 1.84
C TRP A 176 15.98 -14.09 0.78
N PRO A 177 15.11 -14.50 -0.18
CA PRO A 177 15.50 -15.49 -1.20
C PRO A 177 16.64 -15.01 -2.10
N LEU A 178 16.66 -13.72 -2.44
CA LEU A 178 17.72 -13.13 -3.28
C LEU A 178 19.06 -13.11 -2.54
N LEU A 179 19.04 -12.76 -1.26
CA LEU A 179 20.23 -12.80 -0.41
C LEU A 179 20.76 -14.25 -0.28
N ALA A 180 19.86 -15.22 -0.09
CA ALA A 180 20.22 -16.63 -0.06
C ALA A 180 20.86 -17.09 -1.37
N ILE A 181 20.29 -16.73 -2.52
CA ILE A 181 20.85 -17.06 -3.84
C ILE A 181 22.26 -16.47 -4.02
N THR A 182 22.44 -15.19 -3.71
CA THR A 182 23.75 -14.51 -3.83
C THR A 182 24.80 -15.17 -2.92
N LEU A 183 24.43 -15.52 -1.68
CA LEU A 183 25.34 -16.23 -0.77
C LEU A 183 25.68 -17.64 -1.27
N ASN A 184 24.72 -18.39 -1.82
CA ASN A 184 24.96 -19.71 -2.40
C ASN A 184 25.91 -19.63 -3.60
N LEU A 185 25.68 -18.70 -4.53
CA LEU A 185 26.57 -18.49 -5.68
C LEU A 185 27.97 -18.08 -5.24
N THR A 186 28.09 -17.24 -4.22
CA THR A 186 29.38 -16.83 -3.63
C THR A 186 30.13 -18.02 -3.03
N ALA A 187 29.43 -18.92 -2.34
CA ALA A 187 30.02 -20.15 -1.81
C ALA A 187 30.49 -21.09 -2.91
N ILE A 188 29.69 -21.28 -3.97
CA ILE A 188 30.05 -22.09 -5.13
C ILE A 188 31.29 -21.50 -5.82
N ALA A 189 31.29 -20.19 -6.09
CA ALA A 189 32.41 -19.51 -6.71
C ALA A 189 33.69 -19.57 -5.86
N GLY A 190 33.55 -19.49 -4.53
CA GLY A 190 34.67 -19.69 -3.60
C GLY A 190 35.28 -21.09 -3.67
N ILE A 191 34.46 -22.12 -3.78
CA ILE A 191 34.93 -23.51 -3.95
C ILE A 191 35.62 -23.67 -5.32
N ILE A 192 35.04 -23.13 -6.40
CA ILE A 192 35.67 -23.12 -7.73
C ILE A 192 37.02 -22.41 -7.67
N MET A 193 37.08 -21.27 -6.99
CA MET A 193 38.31 -20.51 -6.86
C MET A 193 39.41 -21.30 -6.15
N TRP A 194 39.05 -21.95 -5.05
CA TRP A 194 39.95 -22.85 -4.35
C TRP A 194 40.46 -23.97 -5.26
N ILE A 195 39.58 -24.62 -6.05
CA ILE A 195 39.99 -25.67 -7.00
C ILE A 195 41.00 -25.14 -8.03
N LEU A 196 40.78 -23.93 -8.57
CA LEU A 196 41.59 -23.35 -9.63
C LEU A 196 42.95 -22.83 -9.16
N ASP A 197 43.08 -22.42 -7.90
CA ASP A 197 44.29 -21.73 -7.42
C ASP A 197 45.05 -22.46 -6.29
N THR A 198 44.47 -23.48 -5.64
CA THR A 198 45.13 -24.18 -4.50
C THR A 198 46.46 -24.87 -4.88
N TYR A 199 46.65 -25.20 -6.17
CA TYR A 199 47.90 -25.79 -6.64
C TYR A 199 49.04 -24.76 -6.73
N TRP A 200 48.76 -23.57 -7.28
CA TRP A 200 49.73 -22.50 -7.52
C TRP A 200 49.86 -21.52 -6.36
N ASN A 201 48.84 -21.39 -5.51
CA ASN A 201 48.77 -20.40 -4.44
C ASN A 201 48.39 -21.03 -3.10
N LYS A 202 49.24 -21.96 -2.62
CA LYS A 202 49.00 -22.71 -1.38
C LYS A 202 49.01 -21.84 -0.11
N ASP A 203 49.63 -20.67 -0.15
CA ASP A 203 49.81 -19.79 1.00
C ASP A 203 48.51 -19.00 1.29
N GLU A 204 47.83 -18.55 0.24
CA GLU A 204 46.54 -17.83 0.36
C GLU A 204 45.33 -18.79 0.27
N PHE A 205 45.45 -19.89 -0.50
CA PHE A 205 44.43 -20.92 -0.65
C PHE A 205 44.96 -22.31 -0.20
N PRO A 206 44.92 -22.59 1.11
CA PRO A 206 45.44 -23.85 1.67
C PRO A 206 44.85 -25.09 1.02
N ARG A 207 45.66 -26.14 0.88
CA ARG A 207 45.22 -27.42 0.28
C ARG A 207 44.19 -28.20 1.10
N LYS A 208 43.94 -27.82 2.36
CA LYS A 208 42.90 -28.46 3.18
C LYS A 208 41.55 -27.92 2.72
N PHE A 209 40.62 -28.78 2.30
CA PHE A 209 39.36 -28.38 1.68
C PHE A 209 38.59 -27.33 2.51
N ILE A 210 38.32 -27.62 3.78
CA ILE A 210 37.51 -26.74 4.64
C ILE A 210 38.16 -25.36 4.79
N GLN A 211 39.48 -25.32 5.02
CA GLN A 211 40.20 -24.06 5.18
C GLN A 211 40.31 -23.30 3.86
N GLY A 212 40.65 -23.99 2.76
CA GLY A 212 40.83 -23.39 1.46
C GLY A 212 39.53 -22.89 0.83
N SER A 213 38.46 -23.67 0.89
CA SER A 213 37.12 -23.27 0.43
C SER A 213 36.55 -22.11 1.23
N TRP A 214 36.85 -22.03 2.54
CA TRP A 214 36.49 -20.86 3.34
C TRP A 214 37.23 -19.58 2.90
N GLN A 215 38.53 -19.69 2.60
CA GLN A 215 39.29 -18.56 2.04
C GLN A 215 38.78 -18.17 0.65
N GLY A 216 38.38 -19.15 -0.16
CA GLY A 216 37.72 -18.93 -1.45
C GLY A 216 36.37 -18.22 -1.29
N PHE A 217 35.55 -18.64 -0.34
CA PHE A 217 34.27 -17.98 -0.03
C PHE A 217 34.49 -16.52 0.41
N TRP A 218 35.43 -16.28 1.32
CA TRP A 218 35.79 -14.93 1.74
C TRP A 218 36.21 -14.05 0.56
N TRP A 219 37.12 -14.54 -0.29
CA TRP A 219 37.55 -13.85 -1.50
C TRP A 219 36.38 -13.54 -2.44
N SER A 220 35.50 -14.51 -2.65
CA SER A 220 34.33 -14.36 -3.52
C SER A 220 33.35 -13.32 -2.95
N PHE A 221 33.13 -13.34 -1.64
CA PHE A 221 32.23 -12.43 -0.93
C PHE A 221 32.70 -10.98 -1.00
N VAL A 222 33.97 -10.71 -0.70
CA VAL A 222 34.53 -9.34 -0.77
C VAL A 222 34.61 -8.81 -2.20
N SER A 223 34.70 -9.71 -3.19
CA SER A 223 34.68 -9.36 -4.60
C SER A 223 33.26 -9.01 -5.09
N VAL A 224 32.25 -9.81 -4.72
CA VAL A 224 30.85 -9.57 -5.10
C VAL A 224 30.31 -8.29 -4.45
N THR A 225 30.72 -8.03 -3.21
CA THR A 225 30.33 -6.82 -2.45
C THR A 225 31.14 -5.57 -2.82
N THR A 226 32.00 -5.66 -3.85
CA THR A 226 32.86 -4.59 -4.36
C THR A 226 33.84 -3.96 -3.34
N VAL A 227 33.97 -4.53 -2.14
CA VAL A 227 34.90 -4.06 -1.10
C VAL A 227 36.35 -4.31 -1.52
N GLY A 228 36.64 -5.52 -2.00
CA GLY A 228 37.92 -5.85 -2.63
C GLY A 228 39.17 -5.51 -1.80
N TYR A 229 39.32 -6.07 -0.59
CA TYR A 229 40.48 -5.81 0.27
C TYR A 229 41.85 -6.12 -0.36
N GLY A 230 41.89 -6.98 -1.39
CA GLY A 230 43.13 -7.39 -2.05
C GLY A 230 44.03 -8.28 -1.19
N ASP A 231 43.48 -8.84 -0.09
CA ASP A 231 44.19 -9.72 0.83
C ASP A 231 44.48 -11.11 0.22
N LYS A 232 43.74 -11.47 -0.83
CA LYS A 232 43.90 -12.72 -1.58
C LYS A 232 43.84 -12.44 -3.07
N VAL A 233 44.83 -12.93 -3.81
CA VAL A 233 45.00 -12.63 -5.21
C VAL A 233 45.22 -13.92 -6.01
N PRO A 234 44.35 -14.23 -6.98
CA PRO A 234 44.50 -15.42 -7.81
C PRO A 234 45.81 -15.38 -8.61
N LYS A 235 46.63 -16.43 -8.49
CA LYS A 235 47.95 -16.51 -9.16
C LYS A 235 47.87 -17.28 -10.48
N SER A 236 47.02 -18.30 -10.59
CA SER A 236 46.89 -19.11 -11.79
C SER A 236 46.13 -18.38 -12.91
N ILE A 237 46.50 -18.64 -14.16
CA ILE A 237 45.80 -18.10 -15.35
C ILE A 237 44.30 -18.45 -15.35
N PRO A 238 43.88 -19.73 -15.16
CA PRO A 238 42.45 -20.04 -15.12
C PRO A 238 41.74 -19.39 -13.93
N ALA A 239 42.43 -19.22 -12.79
CA ALA A 239 41.88 -18.52 -11.65
C ALA A 239 41.60 -17.04 -11.96
N ARG A 240 42.52 -16.36 -12.64
CA ARG A 240 42.35 -14.96 -13.06
C ARG A 240 41.20 -14.78 -14.06
N LEU A 241 41.08 -15.67 -15.05
CA LEU A 241 39.97 -15.63 -16.01
C LEU A 241 38.62 -15.83 -15.34
N PHE A 242 38.53 -16.82 -14.44
CA PHE A 242 37.33 -17.05 -13.64
C PHE A 242 37.00 -15.83 -12.77
N SER A 243 38.00 -15.22 -12.16
CA SER A 243 37.81 -14.05 -11.30
C SER A 243 37.20 -12.87 -12.05
N THR A 244 37.68 -12.59 -13.25
CA THR A 244 37.10 -11.52 -14.09
C THR A 244 35.63 -11.79 -14.40
N LEU A 245 35.29 -13.02 -14.79
CA LEU A 245 33.89 -13.39 -15.06
C LEU A 245 33.03 -13.33 -13.81
N TRP A 246 33.54 -13.81 -12.67
CA TRP A 246 32.84 -13.79 -11.40
C TRP A 246 32.53 -12.36 -10.93
N ILE A 247 33.47 -11.43 -11.07
CA ILE A 247 33.26 -10.02 -10.72
C ILE A 247 32.16 -9.40 -11.60
N LEU A 248 32.16 -9.65 -12.91
CA LEU A 248 31.10 -9.16 -13.82
C LEU A 248 29.72 -9.70 -13.43
N ILE A 249 29.63 -11.01 -13.18
CA ILE A 249 28.38 -11.66 -12.75
C ILE A 249 27.94 -11.12 -11.39
N GLY A 250 28.88 -10.93 -10.47
CA GLY A 250 28.64 -10.38 -9.14
C GLY A 250 28.03 -8.98 -9.17
N MET A 251 28.54 -8.11 -10.04
CA MET A 251 27.98 -6.77 -10.25
C MET A 251 26.51 -6.82 -10.74
N ILE A 252 26.18 -7.76 -11.63
CA ILE A 252 24.80 -7.93 -12.11
C ILE A 252 23.89 -8.37 -10.95
N PHE A 253 24.32 -9.33 -10.13
CA PHE A 253 23.51 -9.76 -8.98
C PHE A 253 23.34 -8.67 -7.92
N MET A 254 24.38 -7.89 -7.64
CA MET A 254 24.28 -6.76 -6.69
C MET A 254 23.34 -5.65 -7.16
N THR A 255 23.37 -5.33 -8.46
CA THR A 255 22.46 -4.32 -9.03
C THR A 255 21.01 -4.79 -9.00
N ILE A 256 20.75 -6.07 -9.33
CA ILE A 256 19.41 -6.67 -9.21
C ILE A 256 18.91 -6.64 -7.75
N PHE A 257 19.77 -7.00 -6.79
CA PHE A 257 19.43 -6.96 -5.37
C PHE A 257 19.08 -5.54 -4.90
N SER A 258 19.91 -4.55 -5.25
CA SER A 258 19.64 -3.14 -4.92
C SER A 258 18.35 -2.65 -5.57
N ALA A 259 18.11 -2.97 -6.84
CA ALA A 259 16.90 -2.58 -7.56
C ALA A 259 15.64 -3.20 -6.93
N HIS A 260 15.72 -4.45 -6.47
CA HIS A 260 14.61 -5.11 -5.76
C HIS A 260 14.29 -4.44 -4.43
N ILE A 261 15.32 -4.07 -3.63
CA ILE A 261 15.11 -3.33 -2.38
C ILE A 261 14.43 -1.99 -2.66
N THR A 262 14.93 -1.23 -3.63
CA THR A 262 14.35 0.07 -4.00
C THR A 262 12.90 -0.08 -4.47
N SER A 263 12.62 -1.08 -5.31
CA SER A 263 11.26 -1.37 -5.79
C SER A 263 10.32 -1.78 -4.65
N SER A 264 10.78 -2.66 -3.75
CA SER A 264 9.99 -3.12 -2.60
C SER A 264 9.67 -1.99 -1.64
N LEU A 265 10.64 -1.11 -1.38
CA LEU A 265 10.46 0.07 -0.53
C LEU A 265 9.47 1.06 -1.19
N THR A 266 9.61 1.28 -2.49
CA THR A 266 8.68 2.13 -3.26
C THR A 266 7.26 1.55 -3.24
N ALA A 267 7.13 0.23 -3.41
CA ALA A 267 5.86 -0.46 -3.35
C ALA A 267 5.23 -0.36 -1.95
N LEU A 268 5.98 -0.53 -0.87
CA LEU A 268 5.43 -0.43 0.50
C LEU A 268 4.97 0.99 0.85
N SER A 269 5.68 2.02 0.35
CA SER A 269 5.24 3.42 0.48
C SER A 269 3.94 3.74 -0.31
N LEU A 270 3.51 2.80 -1.16
CA LEU A 270 2.36 2.94 -2.04
C LEU A 270 1.24 1.93 -1.73
N ASP A 271 1.55 0.80 -1.09
CA ASP A 271 0.62 -0.29 -0.72
C ASP A 271 -0.21 0.09 0.51
N LEU A 272 -1.07 1.08 0.34
CA LEU A 272 -2.07 1.49 1.32
C LEU A 272 -3.28 0.52 1.30
N GLU A 273 -3.50 -0.22 0.20
CA GLU A 273 -4.68 -1.06 0.03
C GLU A 273 -4.51 -2.47 0.65
N PRO A 274 -5.35 -2.87 1.62
CA PRO A 274 -5.34 -4.23 2.17
C PRO A 274 -5.77 -5.26 1.11
N THR A 275 -4.94 -6.29 0.92
CA THR A 275 -5.22 -7.40 -0.02
C THR A 275 -6.45 -8.21 0.37
N SER A 276 -6.75 -8.33 1.67
CA SER A 276 -7.95 -8.98 2.20
C SER A 276 -8.45 -8.25 3.46
N LEU A 277 -9.77 -8.24 3.63
CA LEU A 277 -10.46 -7.71 4.81
C LEU A 277 -11.02 -8.83 5.72
N ALA A 278 -10.72 -10.09 5.41
CA ALA A 278 -11.18 -11.23 6.17
C ALA A 278 -10.61 -11.22 7.60
N GLY A 279 -11.49 -11.31 8.60
CA GLY A 279 -11.13 -11.30 10.03
C GLY A 279 -10.80 -9.91 10.61
N VAL A 280 -10.81 -8.86 9.79
CA VAL A 280 -10.51 -7.49 10.22
C VAL A 280 -11.69 -6.94 11.04
N LYS A 281 -11.41 -6.31 12.18
CA LYS A 281 -12.45 -5.62 12.96
C LYS A 281 -12.74 -4.25 12.37
N VAL A 282 -13.97 -4.06 11.88
CA VAL A 282 -14.37 -2.81 11.20
C VAL A 282 -15.52 -2.14 11.96
N ALA A 283 -15.49 -0.83 12.06
CA ALA A 283 -16.61 -0.06 12.58
C ALA A 283 -17.61 0.25 11.46
N VAL A 284 -18.90 0.14 11.77
CA VAL A 284 -20.01 0.47 10.86
C VAL A 284 -21.04 1.33 11.57
N LEU A 285 -21.69 2.22 10.82
CA LEU A 285 -22.75 3.07 11.32
C LEU A 285 -24.09 2.34 11.20
N GLY A 286 -24.66 1.91 12.33
CA GLY A 286 -25.89 1.13 12.36
C GLY A 286 -25.76 -0.29 11.78
N ASN A 287 -26.88 -1.01 11.74
CA ASN A 287 -27.00 -2.39 11.26
C ASN A 287 -27.48 -2.49 9.80
N GLY A 288 -27.16 -1.49 8.98
CA GLY A 288 -27.63 -1.34 7.61
C GLY A 288 -26.74 -1.99 6.54
N THR A 289 -26.61 -1.30 5.41
CA THR A 289 -25.90 -1.77 4.21
C THR A 289 -24.42 -2.02 4.47
N GLU A 290 -23.74 -1.12 5.18
CA GLU A 290 -22.31 -1.20 5.52
C GLU A 290 -22.02 -2.43 6.40
N TYR A 291 -22.93 -2.75 7.33
CA TYR A 291 -22.84 -3.95 8.16
C TYR A 291 -22.92 -5.22 7.31
N GLN A 292 -23.86 -5.29 6.38
CA GLN A 292 -23.98 -6.44 5.46
C GLN A 292 -22.76 -6.56 4.56
N HIS A 293 -22.26 -5.43 4.05
CA HIS A 293 -21.06 -5.42 3.21
C HIS A 293 -19.83 -5.92 3.97
N ALA A 294 -19.68 -5.56 5.24
CA ALA A 294 -18.61 -6.09 6.09
C ALA A 294 -18.68 -7.63 6.22
N LEU A 295 -19.89 -8.19 6.35
CA LEU A 295 -20.08 -9.64 6.40
C LEU A 295 -19.73 -10.32 5.06
N GLU A 296 -20.12 -9.73 3.92
CA GLU A 296 -19.77 -10.24 2.58
C GLU A 296 -18.24 -10.28 2.36
N GLN A 297 -17.50 -9.37 2.99
CA GLN A 297 -16.03 -9.33 2.98
C GLN A 297 -15.38 -10.23 4.04
N ASN A 298 -16.15 -11.03 4.78
CA ASN A 298 -15.71 -11.83 5.94
C ASN A 298 -15.02 -11.00 7.04
N ALA A 299 -15.35 -9.71 7.16
CA ALA A 299 -14.88 -8.85 8.23
C ALA A 299 -15.74 -9.05 9.50
N HIS A 300 -15.26 -8.53 10.63
CA HIS A 300 -15.99 -8.52 11.89
C HIS A 300 -16.51 -7.11 12.20
N PRO A 301 -17.77 -6.80 11.81
CA PRO A 301 -18.33 -5.47 12.04
C PRO A 301 -18.67 -5.25 13.53
N LYS A 302 -18.35 -4.05 14.02
CA LYS A 302 -18.83 -3.50 15.28
C LYS A 302 -19.70 -2.28 15.00
N VAL A 303 -20.94 -2.34 15.48
CA VAL A 303 -21.96 -1.31 15.22
C VAL A 303 -21.80 -0.15 16.18
N TYR A 304 -21.89 1.06 15.64
CA TYR A 304 -21.95 2.32 16.37
C TYR A 304 -23.12 3.17 15.87
N GLU A 305 -23.65 4.05 16.71
CA GLU A 305 -24.78 4.91 16.38
C GLU A 305 -24.35 6.29 15.88
N LYS A 306 -23.13 6.72 16.24
CA LYS A 306 -22.60 8.05 15.90
C LYS A 306 -21.23 7.96 15.25
N ILE A 307 -21.00 8.82 14.25
CA ILE A 307 -19.72 8.88 13.54
C ILE A 307 -18.55 9.25 14.47
N ASP A 308 -18.78 10.10 15.47
CA ASP A 308 -17.75 10.51 16.45
C ASP A 308 -17.20 9.32 17.25
N GLU A 309 -18.07 8.37 17.60
CA GLU A 309 -17.70 7.16 18.34
C GLU A 309 -16.86 6.23 17.48
N ILE A 310 -17.22 6.11 16.20
CA ILE A 310 -16.46 5.37 15.18
C ILE A 310 -15.05 5.96 15.04
N ILE A 311 -14.95 7.28 14.83
CA ILE A 311 -13.67 7.98 14.66
C ILE A 311 -12.78 7.76 15.88
N LYS A 312 -13.36 7.88 17.08
CA LYS A 312 -12.65 7.61 18.34
C LYS A 312 -12.15 6.17 18.41
N ALA A 313 -12.99 5.19 18.07
CA ALA A 313 -12.65 3.77 18.12
C ALA A 313 -11.50 3.39 17.16
N VAL A 314 -11.43 4.04 15.99
CA VAL A 314 -10.31 3.85 15.05
C VAL A 314 -9.02 4.46 15.61
N LYS A 315 -9.09 5.68 16.14
CA LYS A 315 -7.93 6.36 16.75
C LYS A 315 -7.40 5.63 17.98
N THR A 316 -8.27 5.03 18.78
CA THR A 316 -7.87 4.21 19.95
C THR A 316 -7.47 2.77 19.58
N LYS A 317 -7.46 2.41 18.29
CA LYS A 317 -7.17 1.06 17.78
C LYS A 317 -8.07 -0.04 18.34
N GLU A 318 -9.30 0.31 18.73
CA GLU A 318 -10.31 -0.67 19.09
C GLU A 318 -10.82 -1.43 17.87
N VAL A 319 -10.89 -0.72 16.74
CA VAL A 319 -11.17 -1.26 15.40
C VAL A 319 -10.02 -0.87 14.46
N GLU A 320 -9.85 -1.62 13.38
CA GLU A 320 -8.76 -1.38 12.41
C GLU A 320 -9.13 -0.36 11.33
N GLY A 321 -10.41 -0.10 11.13
CA GLY A 321 -10.91 0.90 10.19
C GLY A 321 -12.44 0.99 10.18
N ILE A 322 -12.96 1.82 9.30
CA ILE A 322 -14.38 2.16 9.14
C ILE A 322 -14.85 1.64 7.79
N PHE A 323 -16.03 1.05 7.76
CA PHE A 323 -16.79 0.84 6.53
C PHE A 323 -17.81 1.96 6.44
N LEU A 324 -17.67 2.82 5.44
CA LEU A 324 -18.55 3.97 5.25
C LEU A 324 -18.90 4.13 3.77
N ASP A 325 -20.17 4.39 3.47
CA ASP A 325 -20.63 4.79 2.14
C ASP A 325 -19.78 5.94 1.58
N ARG A 326 -19.46 5.91 0.26
CA ARG A 326 -18.59 6.92 -0.37
C ARG A 326 -19.15 8.34 -0.30
N TYR A 327 -20.47 8.52 -0.45
CA TYR A 327 -21.06 9.86 -0.36
C TYR A 327 -21.05 10.36 1.09
N SER A 328 -21.32 9.48 2.05
CA SER A 328 -21.23 9.72 3.49
C SER A 328 -19.80 10.06 3.91
N ALA A 329 -18.82 9.32 3.41
CA ALA A 329 -17.40 9.59 3.61
C ALA A 329 -17.01 10.97 3.06
N SER A 330 -17.43 11.31 1.84
CA SER A 330 -17.20 12.62 1.24
C SER A 330 -17.82 13.76 2.08
N TYR A 331 -19.05 13.55 2.55
CA TYR A 331 -19.76 14.50 3.42
C TYR A 331 -18.99 14.78 4.72
N HIS A 332 -18.62 13.73 5.46
CA HIS A 332 -17.89 13.87 6.72
C HIS A 332 -16.47 14.41 6.52
N HIS A 333 -15.79 14.01 5.44
CA HIS A 333 -14.47 14.53 5.08
C HIS A 333 -14.51 16.03 4.76
N SER A 334 -15.52 16.50 4.01
CA SER A 334 -15.68 17.92 3.68
C SER A 334 -15.90 18.85 4.88
N ARG A 335 -16.34 18.28 6.02
CA ARG A 335 -16.58 18.98 7.28
C ARG A 335 -15.41 18.93 8.26
N GLY A 336 -14.30 18.31 7.87
CA GLY A 336 -13.12 18.17 8.71
C GLY A 336 -13.19 17.02 9.72
N GLU A 337 -14.27 16.22 9.71
CA GLU A 337 -14.48 15.15 10.69
C GLU A 337 -13.56 13.94 10.43
N LEU A 338 -13.15 13.73 9.18
CA LEU A 338 -12.28 12.64 8.75
C LEU A 338 -10.86 13.09 8.32
N GLU A 339 -10.35 14.25 8.76
CA GLU A 339 -9.07 14.81 8.28
C GLU A 339 -7.85 13.89 8.45
N SER A 340 -7.79 13.09 9.52
CA SER A 340 -6.66 12.18 9.77
C SER A 340 -6.84 10.79 9.12
N LEU A 341 -7.97 10.56 8.47
CA LEU A 341 -8.39 9.24 7.99
C LEU A 341 -8.31 9.18 6.46
N ILE A 342 -7.72 8.12 5.94
CA ILE A 342 -7.53 7.89 4.51
C ILE A 342 -8.36 6.69 4.03
N SER A 343 -8.96 6.81 2.85
CA SER A 343 -9.64 5.70 2.19
C SER A 343 -8.60 4.81 1.53
N LEU A 344 -8.50 3.56 1.99
CA LEU A 344 -7.50 2.59 1.54
C LEU A 344 -8.03 1.70 0.43
N LYS A 345 -9.33 1.39 0.48
CA LYS A 345 -9.98 0.46 -0.43
C LYS A 345 -11.43 0.83 -0.66
N SER A 346 -11.81 0.89 -1.93
CA SER A 346 -13.18 1.10 -2.36
C SER A 346 -13.78 -0.24 -2.79
N LEU A 347 -14.91 -0.59 -2.18
CA LEU A 347 -15.62 -1.84 -2.43
C LEU A 347 -16.94 -1.52 -3.13
N ASP A 348 -17.20 -2.22 -4.23
CA ASP A 348 -18.45 -2.05 -4.97
C ASP A 348 -19.51 -2.99 -4.40
N LEU A 349 -20.69 -2.44 -4.15
CA LEU A 349 -21.87 -3.20 -3.71
C LEU A 349 -23.07 -2.74 -4.52
N SER A 350 -23.72 -3.67 -5.23
CA SER A 350 -24.91 -3.38 -6.02
C SER A 350 -26.13 -3.20 -5.10
N ARG A 351 -26.45 -1.94 -4.82
CA ARG A 351 -27.64 -1.51 -4.08
C ARG A 351 -28.25 -0.30 -4.77
N GLU A 352 -29.55 -0.15 -4.63
CA GLU A 352 -30.30 0.99 -5.13
C GLU A 352 -30.79 1.83 -3.94
N ILE A 353 -30.59 3.14 -4.02
CA ILE A 353 -31.06 4.10 -3.03
C ILE A 353 -32.35 4.70 -3.56
N GLY A 354 -33.40 4.67 -2.75
CA GLY A 354 -34.69 5.17 -3.20
C GLY A 354 -35.67 5.48 -2.09
N VAL A 355 -36.92 5.65 -2.52
CA VAL A 355 -38.07 6.02 -1.70
C VAL A 355 -39.18 5.01 -1.91
N LEU A 356 -39.79 4.57 -0.81
CA LEU A 356 -40.97 3.71 -0.84
C LEU A 356 -42.24 4.54 -0.82
N PHE A 357 -43.24 4.13 -1.59
CA PHE A 357 -44.56 4.75 -1.69
C PHE A 357 -45.62 3.80 -1.13
N SER A 358 -46.52 4.34 -0.31
CA SER A 358 -47.75 3.65 0.07
C SER A 358 -48.61 3.38 -1.16
N GLU A 359 -49.43 2.33 -1.10
CA GLU A 359 -50.32 1.92 -2.18
C GLU A 359 -51.31 3.04 -2.58
N ASP A 360 -51.73 3.86 -1.62
CA ASP A 360 -52.63 5.01 -1.83
C ASP A 360 -52.01 6.15 -2.65
N ASN A 361 -50.68 6.13 -2.84
CA ASN A 361 -49.93 7.15 -3.58
C ASN A 361 -49.28 6.62 -4.86
N ARG A 362 -49.82 5.53 -5.43
CA ARG A 362 -49.39 4.98 -6.74
C ARG A 362 -49.47 5.99 -7.88
N GLU A 363 -50.45 6.89 -7.88
CA GLU A 363 -50.57 7.97 -8.87
C GLU A 363 -49.36 8.90 -8.84
N LEU A 364 -48.92 9.29 -7.65
CA LEU A 364 -47.76 10.15 -7.46
C LEU A 364 -46.47 9.47 -7.92
N ALA A 365 -46.31 8.20 -7.60
CA ALA A 365 -45.17 7.42 -8.06
C ALA A 365 -45.15 7.26 -9.59
N ARG A 366 -46.32 7.06 -10.23
CA ARG A 366 -46.44 7.05 -11.70
C ARG A 366 -46.05 8.39 -12.33
N CYS A 367 -46.40 9.51 -11.69
CA CYS A 367 -45.93 10.82 -12.14
C CYS A 367 -44.39 10.94 -12.08
N LEU A 368 -43.78 10.53 -10.96
CA LEU A 368 -42.33 10.59 -10.82
C LEU A 368 -41.61 9.66 -11.81
N GLU A 369 -42.23 8.54 -12.16
CA GLU A 369 -41.73 7.64 -13.21
C GLU A 369 -41.65 8.33 -14.57
N PHE A 370 -42.62 9.18 -14.92
CA PHE A 370 -42.59 9.98 -16.14
C PHE A 370 -41.41 10.97 -16.15
N TYR A 371 -41.09 11.56 -14.99
CA TYR A 371 -39.96 12.49 -14.84
C TYR A 371 -38.63 11.83 -14.48
N ARG A 372 -38.56 10.47 -14.45
CA ARG A 372 -37.37 9.72 -14.06
C ARG A 372 -36.08 10.18 -14.75
N PRO A 373 -36.03 10.44 -16.09
CA PRO A 373 -34.80 10.89 -16.74
C PRO A 373 -34.29 12.22 -16.19
N ASN A 374 -35.18 13.17 -15.91
CA ASN A 374 -34.82 14.49 -15.40
C ASN A 374 -34.34 14.40 -13.94
N ILE A 375 -35.03 13.61 -13.12
CA ILE A 375 -34.63 13.34 -11.73
C ILE A 375 -33.24 12.69 -11.72
N MET A 376 -33.00 11.70 -12.57
CA MET A 376 -31.72 11.00 -12.64
C MET A 376 -30.57 11.91 -13.08
N MET A 377 -30.81 12.80 -14.05
CA MET A 377 -29.82 13.81 -14.47
C MET A 377 -29.49 14.80 -13.34
N LEU A 378 -30.51 15.26 -12.61
CA LEU A 378 -30.32 16.14 -11.46
C LEU A 378 -29.56 15.41 -10.34
N THR A 379 -29.93 14.16 -10.04
CA THR A 379 -29.22 13.32 -9.08
C THR A 379 -27.74 13.18 -9.46
N GLN A 380 -27.42 12.86 -10.71
CA GLN A 380 -26.04 12.73 -11.18
C GLN A 380 -25.25 14.03 -10.99
N THR A 381 -25.89 15.17 -11.26
CA THR A 381 -25.30 16.49 -11.07
C THR A 381 -24.96 16.73 -9.59
N VAL A 382 -25.90 16.44 -8.69
CA VAL A 382 -25.68 16.57 -7.23
C VAL A 382 -24.62 15.59 -6.76
N THR A 383 -24.69 14.32 -7.16
CA THR A 383 -23.73 13.30 -6.71
C THR A 383 -22.33 13.55 -7.24
N SER A 384 -22.17 14.19 -8.40
CA SER A 384 -20.86 14.59 -8.94
C SER A 384 -20.16 15.66 -8.10
N SER A 385 -20.90 16.39 -7.25
CA SER A 385 -20.32 17.36 -6.31
C SER A 385 -19.65 16.69 -5.10
N TYR A 386 -20.03 15.45 -4.77
CA TYR A 386 -19.33 14.67 -3.77
C TYR A 386 -17.97 14.27 -4.33
N LYS A 387 -16.90 14.79 -3.74
CA LYS A 387 -15.54 14.37 -4.07
C LYS A 387 -15.43 12.89 -3.75
N LEU A 388 -15.26 12.05 -4.77
CA LEU A 388 -14.78 10.69 -4.59
C LEU A 388 -13.39 10.82 -3.93
N MET A 389 -13.21 10.21 -2.75
CA MET A 389 -11.89 10.20 -2.11
C MET A 389 -10.89 9.63 -3.12
N GLU A 390 -9.80 10.36 -3.40
CA GLU A 390 -8.83 9.92 -4.39
C GLU A 390 -8.30 8.54 -4.01
N GLN A 391 -8.73 7.52 -4.75
CA GLN A 391 -8.18 6.19 -4.64
C GLN A 391 -6.73 6.27 -5.11
N LYS A 392 -5.77 6.08 -4.19
CA LYS A 392 -4.35 5.97 -4.53
C LYS A 392 -4.10 4.63 -5.22
N ARG A 393 -4.53 4.50 -6.47
CA ARG A 393 -4.40 3.27 -7.27
C ARG A 393 -2.94 3.08 -7.66
N THR A 394 -2.23 2.21 -6.94
CA THR A 394 -0.85 1.88 -7.29
C THR A 394 -0.78 0.50 -7.91
N ARG A 395 -0.47 0.45 -9.20
CA ARG A 395 -0.26 -0.79 -9.94
C ARG A 395 1.01 -1.45 -9.40
N LYS A 396 0.89 -2.64 -8.79
CA LYS A 396 2.03 -3.48 -8.39
C LYS A 396 2.81 -3.90 -9.64
N VAL A 397 3.85 -3.15 -9.99
CA VAL A 397 4.83 -3.57 -11.00
C VAL A 397 6.03 -4.14 -10.25
N ASN A 398 5.88 -5.36 -9.73
CA ASN A 398 7.00 -6.11 -9.19
C ASN A 398 7.65 -6.90 -10.34
N LEU A 399 8.63 -6.27 -11.01
CA LEU A 399 9.40 -6.89 -12.10
C LEU A 399 10.17 -8.16 -11.66
N PHE A 400 10.37 -8.32 -10.35
CA PHE A 400 11.07 -9.44 -9.72
C PHE A 400 10.26 -9.98 -8.55
N ASP A 401 9.07 -10.49 -8.83
CA ASP A 401 8.20 -11.03 -7.78
C ASP A 401 8.88 -12.21 -7.07
N THR A 402 9.15 -12.04 -5.77
CA THR A 402 9.73 -13.08 -4.89
C THR A 402 8.79 -14.26 -4.69
N SER A 403 7.49 -14.11 -5.01
CA SER A 403 6.53 -15.21 -5.05
C SER A 403 6.64 -16.06 -6.33
N SER A 404 7.46 -15.67 -7.30
CA SER A 404 7.67 -16.46 -8.51
C SER A 404 8.29 -17.82 -8.18
N SER A 405 7.69 -18.87 -8.75
CA SER A 405 8.23 -20.24 -8.68
C SER A 405 9.66 -20.34 -9.22
N PHE A 406 10.05 -19.43 -10.12
CA PHE A 406 11.38 -19.38 -10.70
C PHE A 406 12.49 -19.12 -9.66
N LEU A 407 12.34 -18.11 -8.80
CA LEU A 407 13.36 -17.76 -7.80
C LEU A 407 13.55 -18.87 -6.77
N SER A 408 12.46 -19.47 -6.31
CA SER A 408 12.52 -20.60 -5.37
C SER A 408 13.16 -21.83 -6.01
N VAL A 409 12.80 -22.19 -7.25
CA VAL A 409 13.44 -23.29 -7.98
C VAL A 409 14.94 -23.05 -8.17
N PHE A 410 15.34 -21.84 -8.57
CA PHE A 410 16.76 -21.50 -8.74
C PHE A 410 17.55 -21.57 -7.42
N MET A 411 16.94 -21.15 -6.31
CA MET A 411 17.52 -21.30 -4.98
C MET A 411 17.76 -22.77 -4.63
N TYR A 412 16.78 -23.66 -4.84
CA TYR A 412 16.95 -25.08 -4.54
C TYR A 412 18.00 -25.74 -5.44
N ILE A 413 18.09 -25.35 -6.72
CA ILE A 413 19.13 -25.83 -7.63
C ILE A 413 20.52 -25.41 -7.14
N THR A 414 20.72 -24.13 -6.84
CA THR A 414 22.02 -23.62 -6.36
C THR A 414 22.42 -24.24 -5.02
N LEU A 415 21.46 -24.43 -4.10
CA LEU A 415 21.68 -25.13 -2.84
C LEU A 415 22.06 -26.61 -3.06
N GLY A 416 21.41 -27.29 -4.01
CA GLY A 416 21.75 -28.66 -4.42
C GLY A 416 23.16 -28.78 -4.98
N ILE A 417 23.58 -27.82 -5.82
CA ILE A 417 24.96 -27.77 -6.35
C ILE A 417 25.97 -27.54 -5.23
N LEU A 418 25.70 -26.59 -4.33
CA LEU A 418 26.59 -26.28 -3.21
C LEU A 418 26.77 -27.48 -2.28
N THR A 419 25.67 -28.14 -1.91
CA THR A 419 25.72 -29.34 -1.06
C THR A 419 26.49 -30.48 -1.72
N GLY A 420 26.31 -30.70 -3.03
CA GLY A 420 27.10 -31.66 -3.80
C GLY A 420 28.61 -31.34 -3.82
N LEU A 421 28.98 -30.07 -4.01
CA LEU A 421 30.38 -29.62 -3.98
C LEU A 421 31.01 -29.77 -2.58
N LEU A 422 30.27 -29.50 -1.53
CA LEU A 422 30.73 -29.69 -0.15
C LEU A 422 30.92 -31.18 0.17
N MET A 423 29.97 -32.03 -0.19
CA MET A 423 30.06 -33.48 0.00
C MET A 423 31.27 -34.08 -0.73
N THR A 424 31.44 -33.75 -2.01
CA THR A 424 32.58 -34.23 -2.81
C THR A 424 33.92 -33.72 -2.28
N GLY A 425 34.00 -32.46 -1.85
CA GLY A 425 35.22 -31.89 -1.27
C GLY A 425 35.60 -32.47 0.10
N THR A 426 34.62 -32.74 0.96
CA THR A 426 34.86 -33.42 2.25
C THR A 426 35.27 -34.88 2.04
N LEU A 427 34.64 -35.59 1.11
CA LEU A 427 35.03 -36.96 0.75
C LEU A 427 36.47 -37.01 0.25
N TRP A 428 36.84 -36.08 -0.64
CA TRP A 428 38.22 -35.93 -1.12
C TRP A 428 39.21 -35.68 0.02
N GLN A 429 38.84 -34.82 0.98
CA GLN A 429 39.67 -34.52 2.15
C GLN A 429 39.89 -35.76 3.04
N ILE A 430 38.86 -36.59 3.24
CA ILE A 430 38.94 -37.82 4.02
C ILE A 430 39.84 -38.84 3.32
N LEU A 431 39.62 -39.10 2.03
CA LEU A 431 40.44 -40.02 1.23
C LEU A 431 41.91 -39.62 1.21
N ARG A 432 42.18 -38.33 1.07
CA ARG A 432 43.54 -37.78 1.07
C ARG A 432 44.24 -37.91 2.42
N ASN A 433 43.52 -37.71 3.52
CA ASN A 433 44.08 -37.91 4.86
C ASN A 433 44.43 -39.39 5.08
N ASN A 434 43.54 -40.32 4.71
CA ASN A 434 43.78 -41.76 4.84
C ASN A 434 44.99 -42.23 4.03
N CYS A 435 45.13 -41.77 2.77
CA CYS A 435 46.27 -42.10 1.92
C CYS A 435 47.59 -41.51 2.47
N LYS A 436 47.57 -40.29 3.02
CA LYS A 436 48.75 -39.71 3.70
C LYS A 436 49.16 -40.51 4.93
N THR A 437 48.21 -40.97 5.72
CA THR A 437 48.49 -41.79 6.91
C THR A 437 49.09 -43.14 6.51
N GLU A 438 48.62 -43.74 5.42
CA GLU A 438 49.13 -45.01 4.88
C GLU A 438 50.54 -44.87 4.28
N ILE A 439 50.81 -43.81 3.51
CA ILE A 439 52.15 -43.49 3.00
C ILE A 439 53.11 -43.19 4.16
N ASN A 440 52.71 -42.42 5.17
CA ASN A 440 53.57 -42.18 6.34
C ASN A 440 53.86 -43.47 7.11
N LYS A 441 52.89 -44.39 7.25
CA LYS A 441 53.14 -45.70 7.87
C LYS A 441 54.15 -46.53 7.07
N ASN A 442 54.05 -46.54 5.74
CA ASN A 442 54.99 -47.24 4.86
C ASN A 442 56.39 -46.61 4.82
N ILE A 443 56.48 -45.28 4.97
CA ILE A 443 57.76 -44.57 5.08
C ILE A 443 58.41 -44.81 6.46
N ILE A 444 57.62 -44.92 7.54
CA ILE A 444 58.13 -45.19 8.89
C ILE A 444 58.61 -46.66 9.03
N SER A 445 58.11 -47.59 8.22
CA SER A 445 58.60 -48.99 8.16
C SER A 445 59.90 -49.18 7.37
N VAL A 446 60.45 -48.13 6.74
CA VAL A 446 61.78 -48.14 6.12
C VAL A 446 62.68 -47.26 6.97
N GLU A 447 63.74 -47.83 7.52
CA GLU A 447 64.62 -47.22 8.53
C GLU A 447 65.59 -46.19 7.90
N PRO A 448 65.51 -44.88 8.25
CA PRO A 448 66.72 -44.06 8.41
C PRO A 448 66.66 -43.06 9.60
N VAL A 449 65.88 -43.35 10.64
CA VAL A 449 65.69 -42.40 11.77
C VAL A 449 66.94 -42.28 12.67
N LYS A 450 67.83 -43.27 12.66
CA LYS A 450 69.04 -43.27 13.51
C LYS A 450 70.15 -42.34 12.99
N GLU A 451 70.27 -42.20 11.67
CA GLU A 451 71.38 -41.45 11.03
C GLU A 451 71.15 -39.93 11.07
N TRP A 452 69.90 -39.47 10.90
CA TRP A 452 69.56 -38.05 10.93
C TRP A 452 69.66 -37.45 12.35
N LYS A 453 69.36 -38.25 13.38
CA LYS A 453 69.42 -37.81 14.78
C LYS A 453 70.87 -37.60 15.24
N LEU A 454 71.80 -38.41 14.76
CA LEU A 454 73.23 -38.28 15.03
C LEU A 454 73.82 -37.04 14.32
N ARG A 455 73.54 -36.89 13.01
CA ARG A 455 74.07 -35.79 12.19
C ARG A 455 73.56 -34.41 12.64
N ARG A 456 72.33 -34.33 13.16
CA ARG A 456 71.77 -33.08 13.72
C ARG A 456 72.39 -32.71 15.08
N SER A 457 72.78 -33.70 15.88
CA SER A 457 73.47 -33.46 17.15
C SER A 457 74.84 -32.84 16.93
N GLU A 458 75.59 -33.34 15.94
CA GLU A 458 76.93 -32.85 15.61
C GLU A 458 76.90 -31.40 15.07
N ALA A 459 75.96 -31.09 14.16
CA ALA A 459 75.81 -29.74 13.62
C ALA A 459 75.44 -28.69 14.69
N ILE A 460 74.56 -29.05 15.64
CA ILE A 460 74.19 -28.15 16.75
C ILE A 460 75.40 -27.88 17.66
N GLN A 461 76.26 -28.88 17.85
CA GLN A 461 77.44 -28.75 18.70
C GLN A 461 78.50 -27.84 18.06
N GLU A 462 78.64 -27.89 16.73
CA GLU A 462 79.54 -27.03 15.95
C GLU A 462 79.06 -25.56 15.91
N ASP A 463 77.75 -25.34 15.75
CA ASP A 463 77.16 -23.99 15.82
C ASP A 463 77.33 -23.37 17.22
N LEU A 464 77.19 -24.17 18.29
CA LEU A 464 77.38 -23.73 19.67
C LEU A 464 78.83 -23.34 19.96
N GLU A 465 79.79 -24.12 19.46
CA GLU A 465 81.23 -23.82 19.50
C GLU A 465 81.54 -22.49 18.79
N THR A 466 80.94 -22.29 17.61
CA THR A 466 81.13 -21.08 16.81
C THR A 466 80.56 -19.84 17.50
N ALA A 467 79.36 -19.94 18.08
CA ALA A 467 78.75 -18.88 18.86
C ALA A 467 79.59 -18.50 20.10
N LYS A 468 80.16 -19.49 20.81
CA LYS A 468 81.07 -19.24 21.93
C LYS A 468 82.32 -18.47 21.51
N ARG A 469 82.91 -18.79 20.35
CA ARG A 469 84.09 -18.07 19.82
C ARG A 469 83.74 -16.63 19.48
N MET A 470 82.61 -16.39 18.83
CA MET A 470 82.16 -15.02 18.51
C MET A 470 81.91 -14.19 19.78
N LEU A 471 81.25 -14.76 20.79
CA LEU A 471 81.05 -14.08 22.08
C LEU A 471 82.38 -13.74 22.76
N SER A 472 83.36 -14.65 22.71
CA SER A 472 84.69 -14.39 23.27
C SER A 472 85.44 -13.26 22.53
N GLN A 473 85.26 -13.14 21.20
CA GLN A 473 85.83 -12.05 20.41
C GLN A 473 85.16 -10.72 20.73
N ILE A 474 83.83 -10.70 20.87
CA ILE A 474 83.07 -9.50 21.24
C ILE A 474 83.48 -9.02 22.63
N GLN A 475 83.64 -9.94 23.58
CA GLN A 475 84.06 -9.60 24.94
C GLN A 475 85.47 -8.99 24.97
N LYS A 476 86.42 -9.55 24.21
CA LYS A 476 87.75 -8.94 24.03
C LYS A 476 87.71 -7.56 23.37
N HIS A 477 86.78 -7.35 22.43
CA HIS A 477 86.59 -6.05 21.80
C HIS A 477 86.05 -5.02 22.79
N PHE A 478 85.11 -5.42 23.64
CA PHE A 478 84.57 -4.60 24.72
C PHE A 478 85.65 -4.22 25.74
N GLU A 479 86.46 -5.18 26.20
CA GLU A 479 87.56 -4.91 27.13
C GLU A 479 88.60 -3.94 26.51
N LYS A 480 88.87 -4.06 25.21
CA LYS A 480 89.77 -3.14 24.50
C LYS A 480 89.20 -1.74 24.39
N LEU A 481 87.90 -1.60 24.09
CA LEU A 481 87.20 -0.32 24.05
C LEU A 481 87.13 0.33 25.45
N GLU A 482 86.86 -0.46 26.49
CA GLU A 482 86.85 0.01 27.87
C GLU A 482 88.23 0.52 28.31
N ALA A 483 89.31 -0.16 27.91
CA ALA A 483 90.68 0.28 28.14
C ALA A 483 91.08 1.55 27.35
N GLU A 484 90.51 1.78 26.17
CA GLU A 484 90.70 3.02 25.39
C GLU A 484 89.92 4.20 26.00
N VAL A 485 88.70 3.96 26.49
CA VAL A 485 87.88 4.99 27.16
C VAL A 485 88.49 5.42 28.50
N LEU A 486 89.07 4.50 29.27
CA LEU A 486 89.77 4.82 30.53
C LEU A 486 91.10 5.58 30.34
N ARG A 487 91.57 5.78 29.11
CA ARG A 487 92.79 6.56 28.79
C ARG A 487 92.50 8.01 28.36
N ILE A 488 91.23 8.39 28.21
CA ILE A 488 90.76 9.76 27.99
C ILE A 488 90.35 10.34 29.35
#